data_AF-A0A352BCW6-F1
#
_entry.id   AF-A0A352BCW6-F1
#
_cell.length_a   1.000
_cell.length_b   1.000
_cell.length_c   1.000
_cell.angle_alpha   90.00
_cell.angle_beta   90.00
_cell.angle_gamma   90.00
#
_symmetry.space_group_name_H-M   'P 1'
#
loop_
_entity.id
_entity.type
_entity.pdbx_description
1 polymer ?
#
loop_
_entity_poly.entity_id
_entity_poly.type
_entity_poly.pdbx_seq_one_letter_code
_entity_poly.pdbx_strand_id
1 'polypeptide(L)'
;MKKIFRLFATVLFGLTAGFLFSTCEIGLGPSVDVNAPEIKVIHTPEMSSAKSGTFRISGTCYDDSGVKDVIVSKFYDTAKGVDTAVSLGNAVLDSRTEWHLDVEYNPETRTYSCNGVNLGTLADS
;
A
#
# COMPACT_ATOMS: atom_id res chain seq x y z
N MET A 1 0.35 45.27 52.46
CA MET A 1 -0.59 44.34 51.78
C MET A 1 -0.83 44.64 50.30
N LYS A 2 -1.10 45.89 49.88
CA LYS A 2 -1.31 46.25 48.45
C LYS A 2 -0.15 45.94 47.49
N LYS A 3 1.12 46.03 47.94
CA LYS A 3 2.32 45.78 47.10
C LYS A 3 2.59 44.28 46.87
N ILE A 4 2.33 43.45 47.88
CA ILE A 4 2.48 41.99 47.81
C ILE A 4 1.37 41.38 46.95
N PHE A 5 0.14 41.89 47.08
CA PHE A 5 -0.99 41.50 46.23
C PHE A 5 -0.75 41.83 44.74
N ARG A 6 -0.10 42.96 44.44
CA ARG A 6 0.29 43.32 43.08
C ARG A 6 1.36 42.40 42.51
N LEU A 7 2.37 42.01 43.29
CA LEU A 7 3.40 41.06 42.83
C LEU A 7 2.81 39.68 42.55
N PHE A 8 1.93 39.19 43.42
CA PHE A 8 1.24 37.91 43.24
C PHE A 8 0.35 37.89 42.00
N ALA A 9 -0.38 38.98 41.75
CA ALA A 9 -1.22 39.10 40.55
C ALA A 9 -0.40 39.10 39.25
N THR A 10 0.75 39.77 39.21
CA THR A 10 1.60 39.81 38.00
C THR A 10 2.27 38.47 37.71
N VAL A 11 2.75 37.76 38.75
CA VAL A 11 3.34 36.42 38.59
C VAL A 11 2.29 35.40 38.15
N LEU A 12 1.08 35.48 38.70
CA LEU A 12 -0.02 34.60 38.32
C LEU A 12 -0.48 34.84 36.87
N PHE A 13 -0.55 36.10 36.42
CA PHE A 13 -0.91 36.46 35.05
C PHE A 13 0.18 36.04 34.04
N GLY A 14 1.46 36.13 34.42
CA GLY A 14 2.58 35.66 33.60
C GLY A 14 2.63 34.14 33.44
N LEU A 15 2.34 33.39 34.52
CA LEU A 15 2.26 31.92 34.47
C LEU A 15 1.10 31.41 33.61
N THR A 16 -0.07 32.08 33.63
CA THR A 16 -1.20 31.71 32.78
C THR A 16 -0.98 32.04 31.30
N ALA A 17 -0.24 33.11 31.00
CA ALA A 17 0.07 33.48 29.62
C ALA A 17 1.06 32.50 28.96
N GLY A 18 2.01 31.92 29.72
CA GLY A 18 2.97 30.94 29.21
C GLY A 18 2.36 29.58 28.84
N PHE A 19 1.26 29.18 29.48
CA PHE A 19 0.57 27.91 29.19
C PHE A 19 -0.27 27.96 27.91
N LEU A 20 -0.68 29.15 27.44
CA LEU A 20 -1.52 29.30 26.24
C LEU A 20 -0.74 29.19 24.92
N PHE A 21 0.60 29.21 24.96
CA PHE A 21 1.46 29.15 23.76
C PHE A 21 2.22 27.82 23.61
N SER A 22 2.03 26.83 24.50
CA SER A 22 2.78 25.56 24.46
C SER A 22 2.09 24.41 23.73
N THR A 23 0.93 24.64 23.10
CA THR A 23 0.19 23.59 22.37
C THR A 23 0.13 23.93 20.88
N CYS A 24 1.26 24.29 20.28
CA CYS A 24 1.38 24.25 18.83
C CYS A 24 1.94 22.88 18.47
N GLU A 25 1.08 21.86 18.41
CA GLU A 25 1.38 20.71 17.55
C GLU A 25 1.33 21.25 16.13
N ILE A 26 2.48 21.30 15.45
CA ILE A 26 2.54 21.58 14.01
C ILE A 26 1.98 20.33 13.31
N GLY A 27 0.66 20.18 13.34
CA GLY A 27 -0.06 19.24 12.50
C GLY A 27 -0.07 19.79 11.09
N LEU A 28 0.30 18.98 10.11
CA LEU A 28 0.34 19.35 8.68
C LEU A 28 -1.06 19.68 8.09
N GLY A 29 -2.09 19.74 8.93
CA GLY A 29 -3.49 19.87 8.53
C GLY A 29 -4.02 18.60 7.84
N PRO A 30 -5.34 18.49 7.63
CA PRO A 30 -5.96 17.36 6.92
C PRO A 30 -5.65 17.31 5.41
N SER A 31 -4.73 18.16 4.92
CA SER A 31 -4.47 18.35 3.49
C SER A 31 -3.22 17.64 2.98
N VAL A 32 -2.46 16.98 3.86
CA VAL A 32 -1.24 16.27 3.49
C VAL A 32 -1.41 14.80 3.86
N ASP A 33 -1.58 13.98 2.83
CA ASP A 33 -1.53 12.52 2.94
C ASP A 33 -0.08 12.10 3.24
N VAL A 34 0.10 11.44 4.38
CA VAL A 34 1.41 11.00 4.89
C VAL A 34 1.49 9.50 5.06
N ASN A 35 0.37 8.80 4.91
CA ASN A 35 0.31 7.36 5.11
C ASN A 35 0.60 6.67 3.78
N ALA A 36 1.35 5.58 3.82
CA ALA A 36 1.58 4.79 2.63
C ALA A 36 0.39 3.83 2.42
N PRO A 37 0.02 3.53 1.17
CA PRO A 37 -0.99 2.52 0.88
C PRO A 37 -0.49 1.14 1.31
N GLU A 38 -1.42 0.30 1.77
CA GLU A 38 -1.13 -1.04 2.28
C GLU A 38 -1.81 -2.13 1.43
N ILE A 39 -1.09 -3.23 1.17
CA ILE A 39 -1.68 -4.48 0.66
C ILE A 39 -2.08 -5.35 1.86
N LYS A 40 -3.36 -5.74 1.92
CA LYS A 40 -3.91 -6.49 3.07
C LYS A 40 -4.01 -7.98 2.82
N VAL A 41 -4.54 -8.37 1.67
CA VAL A 41 -4.78 -9.78 1.32
C VAL A 41 -4.44 -10.00 -0.15
N ILE A 42 -3.85 -11.15 -0.44
CA ILE A 42 -3.64 -11.65 -1.81
C ILE A 42 -4.32 -13.01 -1.92
N HIS A 43 -5.28 -13.11 -2.83
CA HIS A 43 -5.95 -14.32 -3.24
C HIS A 43 -5.35 -14.83 -4.55
N THR A 44 -4.80 -16.04 -4.51
CA THR A 44 -4.27 -16.74 -5.68
C THR A 44 -4.89 -18.13 -5.75
N PRO A 45 -5.02 -18.73 -6.95
CA PRO A 45 -5.26 -20.16 -7.04
C PRO A 45 -4.13 -20.92 -6.32
N GLU A 46 -4.43 -22.04 -5.67
CA GLU A 46 -3.39 -22.86 -5.04
C GLU A 46 -2.29 -23.23 -6.04
N MET A 47 -1.04 -22.84 -5.73
CA MET A 47 0.15 -23.10 -6.56
C MET A 47 0.51 -24.59 -6.69
N SER A 48 -0.14 -25.47 -5.92
CA SER A 48 0.10 -26.92 -5.91
C SER A 48 -0.36 -27.63 -7.20
N SER A 49 -1.08 -26.94 -8.09
CA SER A 49 -1.52 -27.51 -9.37
C SER A 49 -1.26 -26.55 -10.52
N ALA A 50 -0.53 -27.05 -11.51
CA ALA A 50 -0.53 -26.54 -12.88
C ALA A 50 -1.99 -26.28 -13.32
N LYS A 51 -2.40 -25.02 -13.45
CA LYS A 51 -3.77 -24.64 -13.82
C LYS A 51 -3.90 -24.55 -15.33
N SER A 52 -4.54 -25.52 -15.97
CA SER A 52 -4.99 -25.32 -17.35
C SER A 52 -6.06 -24.21 -17.36
N GLY A 53 -5.84 -23.18 -18.17
CA GLY A 53 -6.78 -22.06 -18.33
C GLY A 53 -6.37 -20.75 -17.67
N THR A 54 -7.07 -19.69 -18.06
CA THR A 54 -6.93 -18.34 -17.50
C THR A 54 -7.36 -18.33 -16.05
N PHE A 55 -6.65 -17.60 -15.20
CA PHE A 55 -6.98 -17.46 -13.80
C PHE A 55 -6.76 -16.03 -13.31
N ARG A 56 -7.42 -15.71 -12.19
CA ARG A 56 -7.38 -14.38 -11.58
C ARG A 56 -6.55 -14.40 -10.31
N ILE A 57 -5.63 -13.45 -10.20
CA ILE A 57 -5.01 -13.03 -8.95
C ILE A 57 -5.82 -11.83 -8.46
N SER A 58 -6.18 -11.79 -7.18
CA SER A 58 -6.95 -10.67 -6.63
C SER A 58 -6.54 -10.38 -5.22
N GLY A 59 -7.01 -9.28 -4.65
CA GLY A 59 -6.66 -8.92 -3.31
C GLY A 59 -7.38 -7.70 -2.80
N THR A 60 -7.01 -7.30 -1.59
CA THR A 60 -7.47 -6.05 -0.99
C THR A 60 -6.32 -5.10 -0.72
N CYS A 61 -6.60 -3.81 -0.82
CA CYS A 61 -5.70 -2.71 -0.55
C CYS A 61 -6.41 -1.64 0.27
N TYR A 62 -5.65 -0.76 0.91
CA TYR A 62 -6.21 0.33 1.69
C TYR A 62 -5.27 1.51 1.74
N ASP A 63 -5.86 2.69 1.68
CA ASP A 63 -5.24 3.98 1.92
C ASP A 63 -6.35 4.94 2.37
N ASP A 64 -6.08 5.85 3.30
CA ASP A 64 -7.07 6.79 3.83
C ASP A 64 -7.47 7.86 2.81
N SER A 65 -6.54 8.24 1.93
CA SER A 65 -6.73 9.16 0.81
C SER A 65 -7.17 8.44 -0.48
N GLY A 66 -6.90 7.14 -0.54
CA GLY A 66 -7.37 6.22 -1.57
C GLY A 66 -6.23 5.68 -2.43
N VAL A 67 -6.32 4.39 -2.75
CA VAL A 67 -5.31 3.73 -3.57
C VAL A 67 -5.48 4.14 -5.03
N LYS A 68 -4.41 4.65 -5.62
CA LYS A 68 -4.39 5.10 -7.02
C LYS A 68 -4.08 3.96 -7.99
N ASP A 69 -3.09 3.15 -7.68
CA ASP A 69 -2.58 2.09 -8.54
C ASP A 69 -2.10 0.91 -7.68
N VAL A 70 -2.30 -0.32 -8.17
CA VAL A 70 -1.68 -1.53 -7.62
C VAL A 70 -0.80 -2.13 -8.72
N ILE A 71 0.50 -2.29 -8.43
CA ILE A 71 1.47 -2.84 -9.38
C ILE A 71 1.90 -4.21 -8.90
N VAL A 72 1.78 -5.22 -9.76
CA VAL A 72 2.17 -6.59 -9.44
C VAL A 72 3.48 -6.92 -10.14
N SER A 73 4.40 -7.58 -9.45
CA SER A 73 5.67 -8.05 -10.02
C SER A 73 5.91 -9.51 -9.69
N LYS A 74 6.51 -10.25 -10.63
CA LYS A 74 7.00 -11.61 -10.43
C LYS A 74 8.48 -11.57 -10.08
N PHE A 75 8.88 -12.41 -9.12
CA PHE A 75 10.29 -12.64 -8.79
C PHE A 75 10.68 -14.06 -9.24
N TYR A 76 11.90 -14.19 -9.76
CA TYR A 76 12.53 -15.48 -10.00
C TYR A 76 13.53 -15.72 -8.88
N ASP A 77 13.27 -16.72 -8.04
CA ASP A 77 14.31 -17.23 -7.15
C ASP A 77 15.37 -17.92 -8.03
N THR A 78 16.48 -17.21 -8.24
CA THR A 78 17.69 -17.85 -8.71
C THR A 78 18.47 -18.27 -7.48
N ALA A 79 18.92 -19.53 -7.43
CA ALA A 79 19.75 -20.10 -6.36
C ALA A 79 21.07 -19.34 -6.07
N LYS A 80 21.28 -18.17 -6.68
CA LYS A 80 22.44 -17.26 -6.55
C LYS A 80 22.06 -15.83 -6.16
N GLY A 81 20.84 -15.56 -5.70
CA GLY A 81 20.52 -14.34 -4.96
C GLY A 81 20.43 -13.06 -5.79
N VAL A 82 19.95 -13.14 -7.04
CA VAL A 82 19.51 -11.94 -7.77
C VAL A 82 18.06 -12.11 -8.19
N ASP A 83 17.20 -11.43 -7.44
CA ASP A 83 15.78 -11.22 -7.71
C ASP A 83 15.63 -10.25 -8.89
N THR A 84 15.48 -10.76 -10.11
CA THR A 84 15.01 -9.89 -11.20
C THR A 84 13.50 -9.78 -11.10
N ALA A 85 13.03 -8.67 -10.51
CA ALA A 85 11.62 -8.33 -10.53
C ALA A 85 11.19 -8.04 -11.98
N VAL A 86 10.24 -8.81 -12.49
CA VAL A 86 9.55 -8.51 -13.74
C VAL A 86 8.20 -7.91 -13.39
N SER A 87 7.99 -6.64 -13.73
CA SER A 87 6.69 -6.00 -13.57
C SER A 87 5.68 -6.68 -14.51
N LEU A 88 4.53 -7.04 -13.94
CA LEU A 88 3.38 -7.56 -14.68
C LEU A 88 2.41 -6.43 -15.07
N GLY A 89 2.76 -5.18 -14.76
CA GLY A 89 1.93 -4.00 -14.98
C GLY A 89 0.93 -3.72 -13.87
N ASN A 90 0.00 -2.83 -14.18
CA ASN A 90 -1.03 -2.39 -13.24
C ASN A 90 -2.14 -3.44 -13.15
N ALA A 91 -2.54 -3.76 -11.92
CA ALA A 91 -3.78 -4.43 -11.64
C ALA A 91 -4.96 -3.47 -11.84
N VAL A 92 -6.14 -4.04 -12.06
CA VAL A 92 -7.40 -3.32 -12.13
C VAL A 92 -7.89 -3.07 -10.70
N LEU A 93 -8.18 -1.81 -10.35
CA LEU A 93 -8.91 -1.47 -9.14
C LEU A 93 -10.41 -1.66 -9.40
N ASP A 94 -11.00 -2.69 -8.80
CA ASP A 94 -12.44 -2.96 -8.87
C ASP A 94 -13.24 -1.98 -8.02
N SER A 95 -12.63 -1.57 -6.90
CA SER A 95 -13.17 -0.59 -5.99
C SER A 95 -12.02 0.17 -5.30
N ARG A 96 -12.35 1.01 -4.31
CA ARG A 96 -11.32 1.71 -3.50
C ARG A 96 -10.43 0.74 -2.69
N THR A 97 -10.86 -0.50 -2.50
CA THR A 97 -10.18 -1.45 -1.62
C THR A 97 -9.96 -2.83 -2.23
N GLU A 98 -10.42 -3.06 -3.46
CA GLU A 98 -10.35 -4.36 -4.12
C GLU A 98 -9.66 -4.23 -5.47
N TRP A 99 -8.84 -5.20 -5.80
CA TRP A 99 -8.10 -5.24 -7.06
C TRP A 99 -8.00 -6.65 -7.62
N HIS A 100 -7.82 -6.74 -8.94
CA HIS A 100 -7.49 -7.98 -9.62
C HIS A 100 -6.51 -7.82 -10.77
N LEU A 101 -5.90 -8.94 -11.13
CA LEU A 101 -5.02 -9.10 -12.27
C LEU A 101 -5.33 -10.45 -12.93
N ASP A 102 -5.63 -10.42 -14.22
CA ASP A 102 -5.91 -11.64 -14.99
C ASP A 102 -4.63 -12.19 -15.62
N VAL A 103 -4.43 -13.49 -15.44
CA VAL A 103 -3.36 -14.26 -16.07
C VAL A 103 -3.98 -15.12 -17.14
N GLU A 104 -3.72 -14.75 -18.39
CA GLU A 104 -4.23 -15.41 -19.59
C GLU A 104 -3.43 -16.67 -19.90
N TYR A 105 -4.13 -17.73 -20.28
CA TYR A 105 -3.52 -18.96 -20.77
C TYR A 105 -3.79 -19.14 -22.26
N ASN A 106 -2.74 -19.29 -23.05
CA ASN A 106 -2.83 -19.70 -24.44
C ASN A 106 -2.69 -21.23 -24.52
N PRO A 107 -3.75 -21.98 -24.91
CA PRO A 107 -3.70 -23.44 -24.97
C PRO A 107 -2.88 -23.98 -26.14
N GLU A 108 -2.69 -23.21 -27.22
CA GLU A 108 -1.92 -23.64 -28.39
C GLU A 108 -0.43 -23.63 -28.10
N THR A 109 0.05 -22.57 -27.44
CA THR A 109 1.46 -22.42 -27.06
C THR A 109 1.74 -22.93 -25.65
N ARG A 110 0.69 -23.25 -24.88
CA ARG A 110 0.72 -23.61 -23.47
C ARG A 110 1.40 -22.55 -22.59
N THR A 111 1.35 -21.29 -22.96
CA THR A 111 2.01 -20.18 -22.23
C THR A 111 1.03 -19.37 -21.41
N TYR A 112 1.52 -18.83 -20.30
CA TYR A 112 0.82 -17.81 -19.52
C TYR A 112 1.31 -16.41 -19.86
N SER A 113 0.40 -15.45 -19.92
CA SER A 113 0.72 -14.03 -20.06
C SER A 113 -0.14 -13.16 -19.17
N CYS A 114 0.39 -12.00 -18.79
CA CYS A 114 -0.33 -10.98 -18.06
C CYS A 114 0.06 -9.61 -18.61
N ASN A 115 -0.90 -8.79 -19.03
CA ASN A 115 -0.64 -7.47 -19.64
C ASN A 115 0.44 -7.51 -20.74
N GLY A 116 0.44 -8.56 -21.57
CA GLY A 116 1.44 -8.77 -22.62
C GLY A 116 2.80 -9.30 -22.17
N VAL A 117 3.03 -9.47 -20.86
CA VAL A 117 4.26 -10.07 -20.30
C VAL A 117 4.12 -11.59 -20.28
N ASN A 118 5.06 -12.31 -20.89
CA ASN A 118 5.11 -13.77 -20.84
C ASN A 118 5.62 -14.26 -19.48
N LEU A 119 4.87 -15.16 -18.83
CA LEU A 119 5.16 -15.67 -17.49
C LEU A 119 5.79 -17.07 -17.50
N GLY A 120 5.84 -17.73 -18.65
CA GLY A 120 6.37 -19.08 -18.86
C GLY A 120 5.34 -20.05 -19.45
N THR A 121 5.79 -21.28 -19.65
CA THR A 121 5.00 -22.38 -20.21
C THR A 121 4.50 -23.30 -19.11
N LEU A 122 3.30 -23.84 -19.27
CA LEU A 122 2.76 -24.88 -18.42
C LEU A 122 3.62 -26.15 -18.51
N ALA A 123 4.26 -26.53 -17.40
CA ALA A 123 5.08 -27.74 -17.32
C ALA A 123 4.25 -29.00 -17.62
N ASP A 124 4.88 -29.98 -18.25
CA ASP A 124 4.34 -31.34 -18.34
C ASP A 124 4.38 -31.99 -16.95
N SER A 125 3.26 -32.57 -16.52
CA SER A 125 3.13 -33.32 -15.27
C SER A 125 3.88 -34.65 -15.30
#